data_AF-A0A453SV80-F1
#
_entry.id   AF-A0A453SV80-F1
#
_cell.length_a   1.000
_cell.length_b   1.000
_cell.length_c   1.000
_cell.angle_alpha   90.00
_cell.angle_beta   90.00
_cell.angle_gamma   90.00
#
_symmetry.space_group_name_H-M   'P 1'
#
loop_
_entity.id
_entity.type
_entity.pdbx_description
1 polymer ?
#
loop_
_entity_poly.entity_id
_entity_poly.type
_entity_poly.pdbx_seq_one_letter_code
_entity_poly.pdbx_strand_id
1 'polypeptide(L)'
;MLIMTLFSPSLHLTRIYLKISHNRLLVCQIQVCSVLMRIQFGCCTVDILKQLSGDEISRKPPGGKAADRIGRLATHIVKQQSYYPLYPPAAGVPMDFSLAKEALEIPSAPDVLLLPSDLAPSVKVLSVNEDTEEHKRFICVNPGRLSKGIGGGTFVELYYNEDTEKTKAFIMRI
;
A
#
# COMPACT_ATOMS: atom_id res chain seq x y z
N MET A 1 -8.67 12.55 4.26
CA MET A 1 -9.51 11.66 5.10
C MET A 1 -9.74 10.36 4.34
N LEU A 2 -9.17 9.26 4.83
CA LEU A 2 -9.44 7.89 4.37
C LEU A 2 -10.75 7.46 5.04
N ILE A 3 -11.86 7.40 4.30
CA ILE A 3 -13.07 6.76 4.82
C ILE A 3 -13.13 5.37 4.24
N MET A 4 -12.88 4.38 5.10
CA MET A 4 -13.15 2.98 4.84
C MET A 4 -14.63 2.72 5.13
N THR A 5 -15.44 2.55 4.09
CA THR A 5 -16.82 2.08 4.26
C THR A 5 -16.90 0.62 3.83
N LEU A 6 -17.11 -0.26 4.80
CA LEU A 6 -17.30 -1.68 4.59
C LEU A 6 -18.80 -1.98 4.58
N PHE A 7 -19.28 -2.67 3.54
CA PHE A 7 -20.65 -3.17 3.51
C PHE A 7 -20.60 -4.66 3.19
N SER A 8 -21.13 -5.50 4.09
CA SER A 8 -21.22 -6.95 3.91
C SER A 8 -22.70 -7.35 3.82
N PRO A 9 -23.21 -7.76 2.64
CA PRO A 9 -24.55 -8.33 2.53
C PRO A 9 -24.58 -9.85 2.76
N SER A 10 -23.44 -10.55 2.70
CA SER A 10 -23.37 -12.02 2.82
C SER A 10 -21.97 -12.52 3.20
N LEU A 11 -21.91 -13.55 4.04
CA LEU A 11 -20.76 -14.12 4.75
C LEU A 11 -19.59 -14.64 3.90
N HIS A 12 -19.62 -14.56 2.56
CA HIS A 12 -18.63 -15.23 1.69
C HIS A 12 -17.89 -14.31 0.70
N LEU A 13 -18.28 -13.05 0.53
CA LEU A 13 -17.58 -12.11 -0.36
C LEU A 13 -17.65 -10.68 0.21
N THR A 14 -16.53 -10.16 0.70
CA THR A 14 -16.42 -8.76 1.15
C THR A 14 -16.02 -7.88 -0.04
N ARG A 15 -16.89 -6.93 -0.43
CA ARG A 15 -16.57 -5.87 -1.40
C ARG A 15 -15.99 -4.66 -0.68
N ILE A 16 -14.81 -4.22 -1.10
CA ILE A 16 -14.16 -3.02 -0.56
C ILE A 16 -14.20 -1.91 -1.63
N TYR A 17 -14.90 -0.81 -1.34
CA TYR A 17 -14.96 0.38 -2.21
C TYR A 17 -14.06 1.49 -1.65
N LEU A 18 -13.14 2.00 -2.47
CA LEU A 18 -12.24 3.11 -2.11
C LEU A 18 -12.65 4.39 -2.86
N LYS A 19 -13.24 5.39 -2.16
CA LYS A 19 -13.63 6.68 -2.78
C LYS A 19 -13.05 7.87 -2.00
N ILE A 20 -12.32 8.74 -2.71
CA ILE A 20 -11.63 9.94 -2.20
C ILE A 20 -12.46 11.20 -2.54
N SER A 21 -12.82 12.05 -1.58
CA SER A 21 -13.45 13.36 -1.86
C SER A 21 -12.87 14.48 -1.00
N HIS A 22 -12.79 15.68 -1.56
CA HIS A 22 -12.18 16.87 -0.97
C HIS A 22 -13.09 17.56 0.04
N ASN A 23 -12.63 17.70 1.29
CA ASN A 23 -12.44 19.01 1.93
C ASN A 23 -11.86 18.87 3.34
N ARG A 24 -10.94 19.81 3.63
CA ARG A 24 -10.31 20.14 4.92
C ARG A 24 -9.12 19.29 5.41
N LEU A 25 -8.04 20.05 5.58
CA LEU A 25 -6.73 19.82 6.20
C LEU A 25 -6.77 18.89 7.42
N LEU A 26 -6.04 17.78 7.36
CA LEU A 26 -5.59 17.03 8.52
C LEU A 26 -4.15 16.56 8.23
N VAL A 27 -3.21 17.21 8.91
CA VAL A 27 -1.79 16.87 9.06
C VAL A 27 -1.64 15.36 9.32
N CYS A 28 -0.57 14.70 8.84
CA CYS A 28 -0.13 13.34 9.19
C CYS A 28 -0.98 12.63 10.28
N GLN A 29 -2.08 12.00 9.89
CA GLN A 29 -2.91 11.24 10.83
C GLN A 29 -3.02 9.81 10.32
N ILE A 30 -2.03 9.04 10.78
CA ILE A 30 -2.22 7.74 11.42
C ILE A 30 -2.70 6.63 10.48
N GLN A 31 -1.70 5.94 9.95
CA GLN A 31 -1.50 4.49 10.08
C GLN A 31 -2.65 3.73 10.76
N VAL A 32 -3.57 3.21 9.96
CA VAL A 32 -4.62 2.32 10.46
C VAL A 32 -4.17 0.89 10.20
N CYS A 33 -3.55 0.26 11.20
CA CYS A 33 -3.53 -1.20 11.27
C CYS A 33 -4.87 -1.68 11.81
N SER A 34 -5.92 -1.60 11.00
CA SER A 34 -7.23 -2.13 11.39
C SER A 34 -7.24 -3.64 11.16
N VAL A 35 -7.41 -4.38 12.24
CA VAL A 35 -7.82 -5.78 12.17
C VAL A 35 -9.32 -5.80 11.92
N LEU A 36 -9.73 -5.99 10.68
CA LEU A 36 -11.14 -6.14 10.31
C LEU A 36 -11.36 -7.56 9.87
N MET A 37 -12.30 -8.25 10.53
CA MET A 37 -12.62 -9.64 10.19
C MET A 37 -11.35 -10.53 10.14
N ARG A 38 -10.39 -10.30 11.05
CA ARG A 38 -9.08 -11.00 11.13
C ARG A 38 -8.10 -10.71 9.98
N ILE A 39 -8.37 -9.71 9.14
CA ILE A 39 -7.47 -9.24 8.08
C ILE A 39 -6.72 -7.99 8.57
N GLN A 40 -5.39 -8.00 8.45
CA GLN A 40 -4.53 -6.87 8.78
C GLN A 40 -4.33 -5.97 7.55
N PHE A 41 -4.86 -4.76 7.62
CA PHE A 41 -4.56 -3.71 6.64
C PHE A 41 -3.42 -2.84 7.13
N GLY A 42 -2.45 -2.54 6.29
CA GLY A 42 -1.49 -1.46 6.51
C GLY A 42 -1.73 -0.35 5.50
N CYS A 43 -1.63 0.92 5.91
CA CYS A 43 -1.79 2.04 4.99
C CYS A 43 -0.82 3.18 5.27
N CYS A 44 -0.29 3.78 4.21
CA CYS A 44 0.48 5.02 4.28
C CYS A 44 -0.08 5.99 3.23
N THR A 45 -0.42 7.21 3.63
CA THR A 45 -1.01 8.22 2.73
C THR A 45 0.05 9.08 2.05
N VAL A 46 1.28 9.07 2.57
CA VAL A 46 2.44 9.67 1.92
C VAL A 46 2.80 8.82 0.70
N ASP A 47 3.20 9.47 -0.40
CA ASP A 47 3.56 8.78 -1.65
C ASP A 47 4.96 8.14 -1.55
N ILE A 48 5.12 7.23 -0.60
CA ILE A 48 6.38 6.57 -0.28
C ILE A 48 6.88 5.70 -1.45
N LEU A 49 5.98 5.12 -2.25
CA LEU A 49 6.35 4.38 -3.45
C LEU A 49 7.05 5.27 -4.47
N LYS A 50 6.54 6.48 -4.73
CA LYS A 50 7.16 7.44 -5.66
C LYS A 50 8.46 8.01 -5.11
N GLN A 51 8.52 8.27 -3.80
CA GLN A 51 9.72 8.78 -3.16
C GLN A 51 10.85 7.74 -3.16
N LEU A 52 10.60 6.52 -2.68
CA LEU A 52 11.57 5.43 -2.78
C LEU A 52 11.97 5.14 -4.23
N SER A 53 11.02 5.24 -5.18
CA SER A 53 11.33 5.14 -6.61
C SER A 53 12.42 6.09 -7.07
N GLY A 54 12.47 7.32 -6.53
CA GLY A 54 13.43 8.34 -6.94
C GLY A 54 14.87 7.98 -6.55
N ASP A 55 15.04 7.30 -5.42
CA ASP A 55 16.34 7.08 -4.79
C ASP A 55 16.79 5.61 -4.85
N GLU A 56 15.91 4.68 -5.23
CA GLU A 56 16.21 3.26 -5.31
C GLU A 56 17.08 2.91 -6.52
N ILE A 57 18.09 2.07 -6.29
CA ILE A 57 19.00 1.57 -7.31
C ILE A 57 18.89 0.05 -7.40
N SER A 58 18.63 -0.45 -8.60
CA SER A 58 18.61 -1.90 -8.89
C SER A 58 19.46 -2.26 -10.08
N ARG A 59 20.07 -3.44 -9.98
CA ARG A 59 20.65 -4.13 -11.13
C ARG A 59 19.52 -4.73 -11.98
N LYS A 60 19.60 -4.57 -13.30
CA LYS A 60 18.74 -5.31 -14.24
C LYS A 60 19.47 -6.59 -14.66
N PRO A 61 18.85 -7.76 -14.61
CA PRO A 61 19.47 -8.98 -15.09
C PRO A 61 19.67 -8.92 -16.62
N PRO A 62 20.81 -9.41 -17.15
CA PRO A 62 21.05 -9.45 -18.59
C PRO A 62 20.01 -10.35 -19.29
N GLY A 63 19.35 -9.82 -20.33
CA GLY A 63 18.32 -10.53 -21.09
C GLY A 63 16.97 -10.73 -20.38
N GLY A 64 16.81 -10.19 -19.17
CA GLY A 64 15.60 -10.38 -18.36
C GLY A 64 14.46 -9.40 -18.66
N LYS A 65 13.23 -9.82 -18.36
CA LYS A 65 12.06 -8.93 -18.29
C LYS A 65 12.33 -7.78 -17.30
N ALA A 66 11.69 -6.63 -17.51
CA ALA A 66 11.76 -5.53 -16.57
C ALA A 66 11.37 -6.01 -15.16
N ALA A 67 12.29 -5.86 -14.21
CA ALA A 67 12.07 -6.25 -12.82
C ALA A 67 10.84 -5.54 -12.24
N ASP A 68 10.10 -6.23 -11.39
CA ASP A 68 8.94 -5.68 -10.70
C ASP A 68 9.36 -4.59 -9.70
N ARG A 69 9.46 -3.35 -10.22
CA ARG A 69 9.85 -2.19 -9.42
C ARG A 69 8.90 -1.94 -8.26
N ILE A 70 7.58 -1.93 -8.50
CA ILE A 70 6.59 -1.64 -7.45
C ILE A 70 6.61 -2.74 -6.39
N GLY A 71 6.68 -4.01 -6.81
CA GLY A 71 6.79 -5.14 -5.91
C GLY A 71 8.01 -5.02 -4.99
N ARG A 72 9.18 -4.74 -5.58
CA ARG A 72 10.41 -4.53 -4.81
C ARG A 72 10.31 -3.37 -3.81
N LEU A 73 9.78 -2.21 -4.22
CA LEU A 73 9.63 -1.05 -3.34
C LEU A 73 8.69 -1.36 -2.16
N ALA A 74 7.57 -2.05 -2.42
CA ALA A 74 6.66 -2.49 -1.36
C ALA A 74 7.31 -3.51 -0.42
N THR A 75 8.12 -4.44 -0.95
CA THR A 75 8.89 -5.37 -0.14
C THR A 75 9.92 -4.65 0.75
N HIS A 76 10.56 -3.57 0.29
CA HIS A 76 11.45 -2.76 1.14
C HIS A 76 10.71 -2.19 2.35
N ILE A 77 9.53 -1.61 2.14
CA ILE A 77 8.68 -1.04 3.21
C ILE A 77 8.39 -2.09 4.28
N VAL A 78 7.92 -3.28 3.88
CA VAL A 78 7.58 -4.34 4.84
C VAL A 78 8.83 -4.92 5.51
N LYS A 79 9.92 -5.17 4.77
CA LYS A 79 11.17 -5.70 5.33
C LYS A 79 11.83 -4.75 6.32
N GLN A 80 11.72 -3.45 6.10
CA GLN A 80 12.26 -2.44 7.01
C GLN A 80 11.31 -2.12 8.17
N GLN A 81 10.17 -2.82 8.24
CA GLN A 81 9.17 -2.68 9.30
C GLN A 81 8.78 -1.22 9.58
N SER A 82 8.74 -0.40 8.53
CA SER A 82 8.40 1.01 8.62
C SER A 82 7.58 1.44 7.41
N TYR A 83 6.49 2.16 7.63
CA TYR A 83 5.69 2.75 6.56
C TYR A 83 6.40 3.91 5.84
N TYR A 84 7.53 4.38 6.37
CA TYR A 84 8.38 5.37 5.74
C TYR A 84 9.86 5.06 6.03
N PRO A 85 10.49 4.16 5.26
CA PRO A 85 11.88 3.77 5.50
C PRO A 85 12.91 4.68 4.80
N LEU A 86 12.47 5.64 4.00
CA LEU A 86 13.37 6.54 3.28
C LEU A 86 14.02 7.54 4.25
N TYR A 87 15.35 7.58 4.27
CA TYR A 87 16.11 8.53 5.08
C TYR A 87 17.30 9.12 4.29
N PRO A 88 17.51 10.45 4.34
CA PRO A 88 16.65 11.47 4.95
C PRO A 88 15.25 11.53 4.29
N PRO A 89 14.21 12.03 5.00
CA PRO A 89 12.89 12.17 4.40
C PRO A 89 12.92 13.06 3.16
N ALA A 90 12.07 12.74 2.18
CA ALA A 90 11.96 13.53 0.96
C ALA A 90 11.61 14.99 1.27
N ALA A 91 12.09 15.91 0.44
CA ALA A 91 11.86 17.35 0.63
C ALA A 91 10.37 17.66 0.78
N GLY A 92 10.01 18.43 1.82
CA GLY A 92 8.64 18.81 2.11
C GLY A 92 7.80 17.77 2.86
N VAL A 93 8.34 16.60 3.20
CA VAL A 93 7.69 15.67 4.14
C VAL A 93 7.97 16.10 5.57
N PRO A 94 6.96 16.55 6.33
CA PRO A 94 7.14 16.85 7.75
C PRO A 94 7.31 15.53 8.51
N MET A 95 8.49 15.32 9.09
CA MET A 95 8.78 14.15 9.92
C MET A 95 9.19 14.59 11.32
N ASP A 96 8.41 14.16 12.31
CA ASP A 96 8.77 14.26 13.72
C ASP A 96 9.45 12.95 14.15
N PHE A 97 10.77 12.96 14.24
CA PHE A 97 11.55 11.78 14.63
C PHE A 97 11.30 11.34 16.06
N SER A 98 10.78 12.21 16.93
CA SER A 98 10.45 11.85 18.31
C SER A 98 9.26 10.89 18.38
N LEU A 99 8.34 10.95 17.41
CA LEU A 99 7.16 10.11 17.31
C LEU A 99 7.27 9.06 16.20
N ALA A 100 8.25 9.19 15.30
CA ALA A 100 8.38 8.36 14.10
C ALA A 100 8.44 6.86 14.41
N LYS A 101 9.10 6.46 15.51
CA LYS A 101 9.20 5.06 15.89
C LYS A 101 7.82 4.46 16.15
N GLU A 102 7.03 5.03 17.06
CA GLU A 102 5.69 4.49 17.34
C GLU A 102 4.72 4.70 16.17
N ALA A 103 4.83 5.84 15.47
CA ALA A 103 3.87 6.25 14.46
C ALA A 103 4.07 5.58 13.10
N LEU A 104 5.27 5.05 12.78
CA LEU A 104 5.62 4.51 11.47
C LEU A 104 5.99 3.02 11.50
N GLU A 105 6.06 2.40 12.67
CA GLU A 105 6.38 0.97 12.81
C GLU A 105 5.31 0.06 12.18
N ILE A 106 5.79 -0.96 11.46
CA ILE A 106 5.00 -2.10 10.98
C ILE A 106 5.31 -3.28 11.91
N PRO A 107 4.46 -3.56 12.92
CA PRO A 107 4.75 -4.60 13.92
C PRO A 107 4.83 -6.00 13.30
N SER A 108 4.01 -6.25 12.28
CA SER A 108 4.01 -7.48 11.49
C SER A 108 3.60 -7.16 10.05
N ALA A 109 4.08 -7.96 9.09
CA ALA A 109 3.68 -7.79 7.69
C ALA A 109 2.14 -7.84 7.57
N PRO A 110 1.49 -6.81 7.00
CA PRO A 110 0.04 -6.79 6.85
C PRO A 110 -0.40 -7.80 5.79
N ASP A 111 -1.68 -8.17 5.77
CA ASP A 111 -2.24 -8.99 4.70
C ASP A 111 -2.52 -8.16 3.45
N VAL A 112 -2.89 -6.88 3.64
CA VAL A 112 -3.08 -5.90 2.56
C VAL A 112 -2.36 -4.59 2.89
N LEU A 113 -1.43 -4.18 2.04
CA LEU A 113 -0.68 -2.93 2.15
C LEU A 113 -1.18 -1.91 1.11
N LEU A 114 -1.88 -0.87 1.58
CA LEU A 114 -2.42 0.22 0.77
C LEU A 114 -1.41 1.36 0.67
N LEU A 115 -0.89 1.60 -0.54
CA LEU A 115 0.09 2.65 -0.83
C LEU A 115 -0.38 3.51 -2.03
N PRO A 116 -1.28 4.49 -1.80
CA PRO A 116 -1.69 5.43 -2.83
C PRO A 116 -0.50 6.23 -3.38
N SER A 117 -0.32 6.17 -4.70
CA SER A 117 0.81 6.80 -5.37
C SER A 117 0.40 7.42 -6.71
N ASP A 118 1.14 8.44 -7.16
CA ASP A 118 0.99 8.96 -8.52
C ASP A 118 1.56 8.00 -9.59
N LEU A 119 2.33 6.99 -9.18
CA LEU A 119 2.78 5.89 -10.05
C LEU A 119 1.58 5.15 -10.65
N ALA A 120 1.85 4.33 -11.68
CA ALA A 120 0.82 3.52 -12.32
C ALA A 120 0.05 2.69 -11.28
N PRO A 121 -1.30 2.73 -11.28
CA PRO A 121 -2.11 1.92 -10.38
C PRO A 121 -1.76 0.43 -10.53
N SER A 122 -1.71 -0.29 -9.42
CA SER A 122 -1.29 -1.69 -9.43
C SER A 122 -1.81 -2.46 -8.23
N VAL A 123 -2.09 -3.75 -8.41
CA VAL A 123 -2.32 -4.70 -7.33
C VAL A 123 -1.33 -5.84 -7.50
N LYS A 124 -0.58 -6.16 -6.44
CA LYS A 124 0.50 -7.15 -6.49
C LYS A 124 0.46 -8.06 -5.28
N VAL A 125 0.48 -9.37 -5.53
CA VAL A 125 0.71 -10.37 -4.50
C VAL A 125 2.22 -10.55 -4.35
N LEU A 126 2.71 -10.36 -3.13
CA LEU A 126 4.13 -10.36 -2.80
C LEU A 126 4.38 -11.25 -1.59
N SER A 127 5.64 -11.66 -1.41
CA SER A 127 6.09 -12.42 -0.26
C SER A 127 7.24 -11.72 0.46
N VAL A 128 7.30 -11.91 1.77
CA VAL A 128 8.45 -11.54 2.60
C VAL A 128 9.01 -12.81 3.22
N ASN A 129 10.33 -12.84 3.42
CA ASN A 129 11.07 -13.96 3.99
C ASN A 129 10.92 -15.29 3.22
N GLU A 130 10.97 -15.24 1.88
CA GLU A 130 10.82 -16.41 0.98
C GLU A 130 11.74 -17.58 1.33
N ASP A 131 12.93 -17.29 1.86
CA ASP A 131 13.95 -18.30 2.19
C ASP A 131 13.87 -18.80 3.65
N THR A 132 12.78 -18.49 4.37
CA THR A 132 12.62 -18.87 5.79
C THR A 132 11.29 -19.57 6.04
N GLU A 133 11.22 -20.31 7.15
CA GLU A 133 9.98 -20.95 7.64
C GLU A 133 8.86 -19.93 7.94
N GLU A 134 9.21 -18.64 8.14
CA GLU A 134 8.28 -17.54 8.42
C GLU A 134 7.87 -16.75 7.18
N HIS A 135 7.83 -17.39 6.00
CA HIS A 135 7.38 -16.73 4.79
C HIS A 135 5.91 -16.27 4.92
N LYS A 136 5.65 -14.99 4.65
CA LYS A 136 4.30 -14.42 4.67
C LYS A 136 3.99 -13.74 3.33
N ARG A 137 2.85 -14.09 2.75
CA ARG A 137 2.28 -13.40 1.56
C ARG A 137 1.46 -12.19 1.99
N PHE A 138 1.48 -11.15 1.16
CA PHE A 138 0.68 -9.94 1.34
C PHE A 138 0.30 -9.32 -0.01
N ILE A 139 -0.72 -8.47 -0.02
CA ILE A 139 -1.20 -7.79 -1.21
C ILE A 139 -0.85 -6.31 -1.15
N CYS A 140 0.04 -5.85 -2.01
CA CYS A 140 0.29 -4.42 -2.20
C CYS A 140 -0.73 -3.83 -3.18
N VAL A 141 -1.41 -2.76 -2.77
CA VAL A 141 -2.41 -2.05 -3.57
C VAL A 141 -2.02 -0.58 -3.70
N ASN A 142 -1.71 -0.17 -4.92
CA ASN A 142 -1.69 1.24 -5.32
C ASN A 142 -2.97 1.52 -6.12
N PRO A 143 -4.00 2.17 -5.53
CA PRO A 143 -5.23 2.50 -6.25
C PRO A 143 -5.06 3.65 -7.26
N GLY A 144 -3.92 4.36 -7.23
CA GLY A 144 -3.77 5.64 -7.90
C GLY A 144 -4.50 6.77 -7.18
N ARG A 145 -4.71 7.87 -7.90
CA ARG A 145 -5.51 9.02 -7.42
C ARG A 145 -6.91 8.92 -8.02
N LEU A 146 -7.96 9.24 -7.25
CA LEU A 146 -9.34 9.25 -7.76
C LEU A 146 -9.56 10.34 -8.81
N SER A 147 -8.74 11.40 -8.81
CA SER A 147 -8.70 12.41 -9.87
C SER A 147 -7.24 12.73 -10.22
N LYS A 148 -6.99 13.07 -11.48
CA LYS A 148 -5.68 13.53 -11.96
C LYS A 148 -5.88 14.80 -12.78
N GLY A 149 -5.45 15.95 -12.23
CA GLY A 149 -5.76 17.25 -12.80
C GLY A 149 -7.27 17.49 -12.85
N ILE A 150 -7.78 17.85 -14.03
CA ILE A 150 -9.21 18.06 -14.26
C ILE A 150 -9.99 16.76 -14.58
N GLY A 151 -9.30 15.63 -14.74
CA GLY A 151 -9.90 14.37 -15.18
C GLY A 151 -10.15 13.35 -14.06
N GLY A 152 -11.02 12.39 -14.37
CA GLY A 152 -11.24 11.20 -13.56
C GLY A 152 -9.99 10.32 -13.47
N GLY A 153 -9.74 9.79 -12.28
CA GLY A 153 -8.63 8.91 -11.97
C GLY A 153 -9.08 7.46 -11.80
N THR A 154 -8.56 6.77 -10.79
CA THR A 154 -8.78 5.34 -10.55
C THR A 154 -9.11 5.01 -9.10
N PHE A 155 -9.76 3.87 -8.92
CA PHE A 155 -9.95 3.19 -7.64
C PHE A 155 -9.76 1.68 -7.81
N VAL A 156 -9.69 0.95 -6.69
CA VAL A 156 -9.56 -0.51 -6.69
C VAL A 156 -10.73 -1.13 -5.95
N GLU A 157 -11.34 -2.14 -6.56
CA GLU A 157 -12.21 -3.11 -5.87
C GLU A 157 -11.38 -4.35 -5.53
N LEU A 158 -11.27 -4.69 -4.24
CA LEU A 158 -10.55 -5.88 -3.77
C LEU A 158 -11.54 -6.85 -3.12
N TYR A 159 -11.52 -8.09 -3.60
CA TYR A 159 -12.26 -9.24 -3.07
C TYR A 159 -11.27 -10.16 -2.37
N TYR A 160 -11.01 -9.87 -1.11
CA TYR A 160 -10.00 -10.59 -0.33
C TYR A 160 -10.45 -12.02 0.03
N ASN A 161 -9.50 -12.94 -0.01
CA ASN A 161 -9.62 -14.29 0.52
C ASN A 161 -8.34 -14.64 1.31
N GLU A 162 -8.46 -15.40 2.40
CA GLU A 162 -7.28 -15.86 3.17
C GLU A 162 -6.29 -16.63 2.27
N ASP A 163 -6.81 -17.39 1.30
CA ASP A 163 -6.01 -17.91 0.20
C ASP A 163 -5.77 -16.80 -0.85
N THR A 164 -4.54 -16.28 -0.87
CA THR A 164 -4.16 -15.17 -1.74
C THR A 164 -4.34 -15.51 -3.23
N GLU A 165 -4.30 -16.78 -3.63
CA GLU A 165 -4.50 -17.21 -5.02
C GLU A 165 -5.96 -17.07 -5.46
N LYS A 166 -6.89 -17.06 -4.51
CA LYS A 166 -8.33 -16.86 -4.75
C LYS A 166 -8.75 -15.39 -4.64
N THR A 167 -7.86 -14.52 -4.18
CA THR A 167 -8.14 -13.08 -4.09
C THR A 167 -8.26 -12.47 -5.49
N LYS A 168 -9.27 -11.63 -5.69
CA LYS A 168 -9.50 -10.91 -6.96
C LYS A 168 -9.43 -9.42 -6.74
N ALA A 169 -8.85 -8.69 -7.68
CA ALA A 169 -8.80 -7.24 -7.63
C ALA A 169 -9.02 -6.62 -9.01
N PHE A 170 -9.72 -5.49 -9.04
CA PHE A 170 -10.04 -4.75 -10.27
C PHE A 170 -9.66 -3.28 -10.09
N ILE A 171 -8.83 -2.77 -10.99
CA ILE A 171 -8.53 -1.33 -11.07
C ILE A 171 -9.55 -0.71 -12.02
N MET A 172 -10.37 0.19 -11.49
CA MET A 172 -11.48 0.82 -12.20
C MET A 172 -11.19 2.31 -12.40
N ARG A 173 -11.63 2.87 -13.52
CA ARG A 173 -11.63 4.33 -13.73
C ARG A 173 -12.97 4.91 -13.26
N ILE A 174 -12.92 6.13 -12.72
CA ILE A 174 -14.11 6.94 -12.46
C ILE A 174 -14.54 7.73 -13.69
#